data_AF-A0A2N0L027-F1
#
_entry.id   AF-A0A2N0L027-F1
#
_cell.length_a   1.000
_cell.length_b   1.000
_cell.length_c   1.000
_cell.angle_alpha   90.00
_cell.angle_beta   90.00
_cell.angle_gamma   90.00
#
_symmetry.space_group_name_H-M   'P 1'
#
loop_
_entity.id
_entity.type
_entity.pdbx_description
1 polymer ?
#
loop_
_entity_poly.entity_id
_entity_poly.type
_entity_poly.pdbx_seq_one_letter_code
_entity_poly.pdbx_strand_id
1 'polypeptide(L)'
;MTQNLETLSDYLATGLELVFVGLNPGLTSVRDGHYFASPRNRFWKAVNSAGIFDPPLETETDHLALEQGIGFTDVVKRPSAGASDLRVADFREWAPVLKDKLERYAPKVVCFHGSVAYRNFLKYAEGVDLRPGLGVQDRPIGESTVFLVPNPSPANAVYSMNDLVGWYYQLRVLLEETTTER
;
A
#
# COMPACT_ATOMS: atom_id res chain seq x y z
N MET A 1 -13.82 21.96 16.73
CA MET A 1 -14.21 20.59 17.12
C MET A 1 -13.57 19.64 16.14
N THR A 2 -12.38 19.13 16.45
CA THR A 2 -11.70 18.11 15.65
C THR A 2 -12.46 16.82 15.90
N GLN A 3 -13.24 16.35 14.93
CA GLN A 3 -13.80 15.01 15.03
C GLN A 3 -12.62 14.05 15.13
N ASN A 4 -12.55 13.32 16.24
CA ASN A 4 -11.60 12.24 16.44
C ASN A 4 -12.03 11.11 15.48
N LEU A 5 -11.64 11.21 14.22
CA LEU A 5 -11.93 10.18 13.24
C LEU A 5 -11.04 8.99 13.56
N GLU A 6 -11.65 7.92 14.04
CA GLU A 6 -11.02 6.62 14.18
C GLU A 6 -10.42 6.23 12.81
N THR A 7 -9.11 5.95 12.77
CA THR A 7 -8.39 5.52 11.58
C THR A 7 -8.02 4.04 11.72
N LEU A 8 -7.69 3.39 10.61
CA LEU A 8 -7.08 2.08 10.63
C LEU A 8 -5.63 2.17 11.12
N SER A 9 -5.25 1.31 12.06
CA SER A 9 -3.88 1.18 12.57
C SER A 9 -2.93 0.65 11.49
N ASP A 10 -1.69 1.14 11.46
CA ASP A 10 -0.67 0.62 10.55
C ASP A 10 -0.10 -0.70 11.08
N TYR A 11 0.30 -1.58 10.15
CA TYR A 11 1.12 -2.76 10.45
C TYR A 11 2.54 -2.47 9.99
N LEU A 12 3.38 -1.97 10.90
CA LEU A 12 4.76 -1.59 10.62
C LEU A 12 5.69 -2.13 11.71
N ALA A 13 6.78 -2.76 11.28
CA ALA A 13 7.86 -3.25 12.11
C ALA A 13 9.19 -3.07 11.36
N THR A 14 10.30 -3.13 12.08
CA THR A 14 11.64 -3.13 11.46
C THR A 14 11.93 -4.49 10.84
N GLY A 15 12.65 -4.53 9.72
CA GLY A 15 13.06 -5.78 9.07
C GLY A 15 11.98 -6.43 8.20
N LEU A 16 10.93 -5.69 7.84
CA LEU A 16 9.92 -6.15 6.88
C LEU A 16 10.52 -6.26 5.47
N GLU A 17 10.12 -7.29 4.75
CA GLU A 17 10.47 -7.50 3.34
C GLU A 17 9.65 -6.57 2.45
N LEU A 18 8.37 -6.36 2.80
CA LEU A 18 7.43 -5.59 2.01
C LEU A 18 6.52 -4.74 2.90
N VAL A 19 6.24 -3.52 2.48
CA VAL A 19 5.11 -2.73 3.00
C VAL A 19 4.19 -2.34 1.85
N PHE A 20 2.92 -2.74 1.93
CA PHE A 20 1.87 -2.26 1.05
C PHE A 20 1.35 -0.89 1.51
N VAL A 21 1.25 0.05 0.57
CA VAL A 21 0.79 1.42 0.82
C VAL A 21 -0.50 1.69 0.04
N GLY A 22 -1.61 1.79 0.76
CA GLY A 22 -2.90 2.22 0.24
C GLY A 22 -2.98 3.73 0.01
N LEU A 23 -4.08 4.18 -0.61
CA LEU A 23 -4.36 5.61 -0.72
C LEU A 23 -4.80 6.18 0.63
N ASN A 24 -5.87 5.60 1.18
CA ASN A 24 -6.45 5.92 2.48
C ASN A 24 -7.38 4.80 2.96
N PRO A 25 -7.65 4.70 4.28
CA PRO A 25 -8.59 3.73 4.81
C PRO A 25 -10.01 3.92 4.26
N GLY A 26 -10.59 2.87 3.69
CA GLY A 26 -12.01 2.84 3.36
C GLY A 26 -12.87 2.71 4.62
N LEU A 27 -14.09 3.25 4.60
CA LEU A 27 -15.00 3.21 5.76
C LEU A 27 -15.25 1.79 6.31
N THR A 28 -15.36 0.79 5.43
CA THR A 28 -15.49 -0.62 5.84
C THR A 28 -14.25 -1.11 6.57
N SER A 29 -13.06 -0.81 6.06
CA SER A 29 -11.80 -1.19 6.69
C SER A 29 -11.61 -0.57 8.07
N VAL A 30 -12.03 0.69 8.24
CA VAL A 30 -12.00 1.34 9.57
C VAL A 30 -12.99 0.68 10.52
N ARG A 31 -14.23 0.46 10.08
CA ARG A 31 -15.27 -0.17 10.90
C ARG A 31 -14.88 -1.57 11.36
N ASP A 32 -14.29 -2.36 10.45
CA ASP A 32 -13.98 -3.77 10.69
C ASP A 32 -12.57 -3.94 11.28
N GLY A 33 -11.72 -2.92 11.26
CA GLY A 33 -10.36 -2.97 11.80
C GLY A 33 -9.35 -3.70 10.92
N HIS A 34 -9.67 -3.92 9.64
CA HIS A 34 -8.88 -4.76 8.73
C HIS A 34 -8.61 -4.09 7.37
N TYR A 35 -7.41 -4.31 6.84
CA TYR A 35 -7.01 -3.84 5.52
C TYR A 35 -7.81 -4.53 4.41
N PHE A 36 -8.26 -3.73 3.45
CA PHE A 36 -9.01 -4.18 2.27
C PHE A 36 -10.31 -4.95 2.57
N ALA A 37 -10.97 -4.69 3.69
CA ALA A 37 -12.10 -5.45 4.21
C ALA A 37 -13.40 -5.44 3.38
N SER A 38 -13.51 -4.58 2.37
CA SER A 38 -14.69 -4.64 1.49
C SER A 38 -14.67 -5.95 0.69
N PRO A 39 -15.76 -6.75 0.67
CA PRO A 39 -15.82 -7.99 -0.12
C PRO A 39 -15.67 -7.78 -1.64
N ARG A 40 -15.87 -6.53 -2.10
CA ARG A 40 -15.67 -6.14 -3.50
C ARG A 40 -14.22 -5.75 -3.81
N ASN A 41 -13.38 -5.57 -2.80
CA ASN A 41 -11.96 -5.30 -3.00
C ASN A 41 -11.28 -6.57 -3.51
N ARG A 42 -10.40 -6.40 -4.50
CA ARG A 42 -9.76 -7.52 -5.19
C ARG A 42 -8.38 -7.85 -4.63
N PHE A 43 -7.90 -7.11 -3.62
CA PHE A 43 -6.57 -7.26 -3.04
C PHE A 43 -6.29 -8.70 -2.60
N TRP A 44 -7.01 -9.21 -1.60
CA TRP A 44 -6.76 -10.54 -1.02
C TRP A 44 -6.81 -11.65 -2.06
N LYS A 45 -7.82 -11.63 -2.94
CA LYS A 45 -7.91 -12.61 -4.04
C LYS A 45 -6.71 -12.54 -4.99
N ALA A 46 -6.31 -11.35 -5.42
CA ALA A 46 -5.23 -11.18 -6.38
C ALA A 46 -3.85 -11.48 -5.77
N VAL A 47 -3.58 -11.01 -4.56
CA VAL A 47 -2.28 -11.17 -3.87
C VAL A 47 -2.04 -12.63 -3.49
N ASN A 48 -3.07 -13.35 -3.02
CA ASN A 48 -2.98 -14.78 -2.73
C ASN A 48 -2.81 -15.61 -4.02
N SER A 49 -3.51 -15.25 -5.09
CA SER A 49 -3.35 -15.95 -6.39
C SER A 49 -1.94 -15.77 -6.97
N ALA A 50 -1.24 -14.70 -6.60
CA ALA A 50 0.13 -14.45 -7.00
C ALA A 50 1.17 -15.13 -6.08
N GLY A 51 0.75 -15.71 -4.94
CA GLY A 51 1.64 -16.42 -4.01
C GLY A 51 2.54 -15.51 -3.18
N ILE A 52 2.11 -14.26 -2.91
CA ILE A 52 2.86 -13.34 -2.02
C ILE A 52 2.82 -13.80 -0.56
N PHE A 53 1.69 -14.39 -0.14
CA PHE A 53 1.52 -14.96 1.19
C PHE A 53 1.54 -16.49 1.12
N ASP A 54 2.27 -17.13 2.04
CA ASP A 54 2.30 -18.58 2.22
C ASP A 54 2.46 -18.93 3.72
N PRO A 55 1.40 -19.42 4.40
CA PRO A 55 0.07 -19.71 3.85
C PRO A 55 -0.69 -18.43 3.46
N PRO A 56 -1.70 -18.53 2.57
CA PRO A 56 -2.53 -17.39 2.18
C PRO A 56 -3.30 -16.82 3.38
N LEU A 57 -3.50 -15.50 3.37
CA LEU A 57 -4.23 -14.77 4.41
C LEU A 57 -5.57 -14.24 3.90
N GLU A 58 -6.49 -13.99 4.81
CA GLU A 58 -7.79 -13.35 4.55
C GLU A 58 -7.85 -12.01 5.28
N THR A 59 -8.92 -11.25 5.04
CA THR A 59 -9.11 -9.93 5.66
C THR A 59 -8.97 -9.99 7.17
N GLU A 60 -9.62 -10.97 7.81
CA GLU A 60 -9.71 -11.12 9.25
C GLU A 60 -8.39 -11.60 9.89
N THR A 61 -7.47 -12.11 9.07
CA THR A 61 -6.15 -12.60 9.49
C THR A 61 -5.00 -11.73 9.00
N ASP A 62 -5.29 -10.53 8.51
CA ASP A 62 -4.32 -9.58 7.97
C ASP A 62 -3.20 -9.19 8.93
N HIS A 63 -3.46 -9.17 10.24
CA HIS A 63 -2.46 -8.93 11.28
C HIS A 63 -1.32 -9.96 11.29
N LEU A 64 -1.57 -11.19 10.81
CA LEU A 64 -0.55 -12.24 10.69
C LEU A 64 0.44 -11.96 9.54
N ALA A 65 0.17 -10.97 8.69
CA ALA A 65 1.10 -10.57 7.62
C ALA A 65 2.46 -10.13 8.18
N LEU A 66 2.48 -9.55 9.39
CA LEU A 66 3.73 -9.17 10.05
C LEU A 66 4.63 -10.39 10.33
N GLU A 67 4.02 -11.55 10.63
CA GLU A 67 4.76 -12.81 10.83
C GLU A 67 5.36 -13.32 9.51
N GLN A 68 4.78 -12.94 8.37
CA GLN A 68 5.30 -13.21 7.02
C GLN A 68 6.18 -12.07 6.48
N GLY A 69 6.58 -11.10 7.33
CA GLY A 69 7.46 -10.01 6.93
C GLY A 69 6.78 -8.94 6.05
N ILE A 70 5.45 -8.86 6.05
CA ILE A 70 4.66 -7.96 5.22
C ILE A 70 3.85 -6.99 6.09
N GLY A 71 3.97 -5.69 5.81
CA GLY A 71 3.26 -4.62 6.50
C GLY A 71 2.25 -3.88 5.63
N PHE A 72 1.46 -3.02 6.28
CA PHE A 72 0.42 -2.20 5.65
C PHE A 72 0.38 -0.79 6.24
N THR A 73 0.18 0.19 5.38
CA THR A 73 -0.10 1.58 5.75
C THR A 73 -0.80 2.31 4.59
N ASP A 74 -1.02 3.61 4.72
CA ASP A 74 -1.67 4.44 3.71
C ASP A 74 -0.98 5.80 3.58
N VAL A 75 -1.08 6.42 2.39
CA VAL A 75 -0.59 7.80 2.17
C VAL A 75 -1.35 8.81 3.04
N VAL A 76 -2.65 8.60 3.22
CA VAL A 76 -3.52 9.47 4.02
C VAL A 76 -4.24 8.63 5.06
N LYS A 77 -4.15 8.99 6.35
CA LYS A 77 -4.85 8.26 7.43
C LYS A 77 -6.28 8.76 7.69
N ARG A 78 -6.76 9.78 6.96
CA ARG A 78 -8.17 10.18 7.03
C ARG A 78 -9.07 9.16 6.29
N PRO A 79 -10.07 8.58 6.96
CA PRO A 79 -11.02 7.70 6.29
C PRO A 79 -11.93 8.43 5.29
N SER A 80 -12.31 7.75 4.21
CA SER A 80 -13.34 8.24 3.28
C SER A 80 -14.06 7.11 2.53
N ALA A 81 -15.16 7.45 1.85
CA ALA A 81 -15.87 6.50 0.99
C ALA A 81 -15.12 6.25 -0.33
N GLY A 82 -14.36 7.24 -0.81
CA GLY A 82 -13.50 7.08 -1.97
C GLY A 82 -12.44 8.16 -2.12
N ALA A 83 -11.60 7.98 -3.15
CA ALA A 83 -10.48 8.86 -3.46
C ALA A 83 -10.91 10.31 -3.77
N SER A 84 -12.12 10.51 -4.32
CA SER A 84 -12.67 11.84 -4.66
C SER A 84 -12.93 12.71 -3.43
N ASP A 85 -13.06 12.11 -2.24
CA ASP A 85 -13.31 12.85 -1.02
C ASP A 85 -12.02 13.40 -0.40
N LEU A 86 -10.85 12.95 -0.88
CA LEU A 86 -9.55 13.43 -0.43
C LEU A 86 -9.23 14.81 -1.01
N ARG A 87 -8.65 15.65 -0.17
CA ARG A 87 -8.27 17.03 -0.47
C ARG A 87 -6.75 17.15 -0.42
N VAL A 88 -6.24 18.19 -1.07
CA VAL A 88 -4.80 18.54 -1.03
C VAL A 88 -4.28 18.68 0.41
N ALA A 89 -5.10 19.20 1.32
CA ALA A 89 -4.74 19.33 2.73
C ALA A 89 -4.44 17.98 3.38
N ASP A 90 -5.19 16.93 3.04
CA ASP A 90 -4.97 15.59 3.59
C ASP A 90 -3.58 15.06 3.20
N PHE A 91 -3.20 15.22 1.94
CA PHE A 91 -1.88 14.75 1.49
C PHE A 91 -0.73 15.58 2.06
N ARG A 92 -0.90 16.91 2.20
CA ARG A 92 0.10 17.77 2.83
C ARG A 92 0.34 17.42 4.29
N GLU A 93 -0.70 16.97 4.98
CA GLU A 93 -0.63 16.54 6.36
C GLU A 93 0.02 15.15 6.50
N TRP A 94 -0.43 14.18 5.70
CA TRP A 94 -0.09 12.77 5.95
C TRP A 94 1.07 12.22 5.11
N ALA A 95 1.36 12.76 3.92
CA ALA A 95 2.44 12.22 3.09
C ALA A 95 3.83 12.36 3.74
N PRO A 96 4.19 13.50 4.39
CA PRO A 96 5.46 13.59 5.14
C PRO A 96 5.50 12.59 6.31
N VAL A 97 4.38 12.37 6.99
CA VAL A 97 4.28 11.38 8.09
C VAL A 97 4.51 9.96 7.58
N LEU A 98 3.98 9.62 6.40
CA LEU A 98 4.25 8.34 5.75
C LEU A 98 5.74 8.21 5.42
N LYS A 99 6.36 9.26 4.85
CA LYS A 99 7.79 9.24 4.53
C LYS A 99 8.65 8.96 5.77
N ASP A 100 8.41 9.68 6.87
CA ASP A 100 9.13 9.48 8.13
C ASP A 100 9.01 8.03 8.65
N LYS A 101 7.83 7.41 8.48
CA LYS A 101 7.62 6.00 8.84
C LYS A 101 8.40 5.07 7.93
N LEU A 102 8.34 5.24 6.62
CA LEU A 102 9.03 4.38 5.66
C LEU A 102 10.55 4.47 5.83
N GLU A 103 11.10 5.66 6.05
CA GLU A 103 12.53 5.84 6.34
C GLU A 103 12.93 5.23 7.69
N ARG A 104 12.06 5.30 8.71
CA ARG A 104 12.31 4.70 10.03
C ARG A 104 12.28 3.18 10.02
N TYR A 105 11.24 2.59 9.43
CA TYR A 105 11.03 1.14 9.44
C TYR A 105 11.83 0.43 8.35
N ALA A 106 12.24 1.16 7.31
CA ALA A 106 13.14 0.74 6.24
C ALA A 106 12.83 -0.67 5.71
N PRO A 107 11.60 -0.94 5.22
CA PRO A 107 11.31 -2.21 4.59
C PRO A 107 12.16 -2.38 3.32
N LYS A 108 12.39 -3.61 2.85
CA LYS A 108 13.16 -3.77 1.60
C LYS A 108 12.41 -3.20 0.39
N VAL A 109 11.10 -3.47 0.31
CA VAL A 109 10.23 -2.98 -0.76
C VAL A 109 9.04 -2.22 -0.21
N VAL A 110 8.71 -1.09 -0.84
CA VAL A 110 7.47 -0.34 -0.61
C VAL A 110 6.60 -0.44 -1.87
N CYS A 111 5.42 -1.04 -1.74
CA CYS A 111 4.49 -1.23 -2.86
C CYS A 111 3.28 -0.30 -2.75
N PHE A 112 3.18 0.69 -3.64
CA PHE A 112 2.04 1.60 -3.69
C PHE A 112 0.89 1.03 -4.54
N HIS A 113 -0.35 1.16 -4.04
CA HIS A 113 -1.56 0.79 -4.77
C HIS A 113 -2.17 1.97 -5.55
N GLY A 114 -1.76 2.07 -6.81
CA GLY A 114 -2.31 3.01 -7.77
C GLY A 114 -1.54 4.33 -7.87
N SER A 115 -1.48 4.87 -9.10
CA SER A 115 -0.72 6.07 -9.44
C SER A 115 -1.15 7.31 -8.64
N VAL A 116 -2.41 7.40 -8.21
CA VAL A 116 -2.91 8.50 -7.37
C VAL A 116 -2.20 8.53 -6.02
N ALA A 117 -2.02 7.37 -5.37
CA ALA A 117 -1.34 7.30 -4.08
C ALA A 117 0.12 7.74 -4.21
N TYR A 118 0.86 7.10 -5.12
CA TYR A 118 2.29 7.36 -5.27
C TYR A 118 2.59 8.77 -5.82
N ARG A 119 1.81 9.27 -6.79
CA ARG A 119 1.99 10.64 -7.29
C ARG A 119 1.79 11.70 -6.21
N ASN A 120 0.77 11.53 -5.36
CA ASN A 120 0.55 12.49 -4.28
C ASN A 120 1.61 12.34 -3.17
N PHE A 121 2.08 11.13 -2.88
CA PHE A 121 3.25 10.93 -2.02
C PHE A 121 4.47 11.70 -2.56
N LEU A 122 4.86 11.49 -3.83
CA LEU A 122 5.97 12.21 -4.45
C LEU A 122 5.78 13.74 -4.37
N LYS A 123 4.57 14.22 -4.66
CA LYS A 123 4.31 15.66 -4.67
C LYS A 123 4.40 16.31 -3.29
N TYR A 124 3.86 15.66 -2.26
CA TYR A 124 3.67 16.29 -0.95
C TYR A 124 4.67 15.84 0.11
N ALA A 125 5.37 14.72 -0.08
CA ALA A 125 6.48 14.29 0.78
C ALA A 125 7.86 14.59 0.16
N GLU A 126 7.99 14.42 -1.17
CA GLU A 126 9.28 14.59 -1.86
C GLU A 126 9.41 15.92 -2.63
N GLY A 127 8.31 16.68 -2.77
CA GLY A 127 8.30 17.90 -3.57
C GLY A 127 8.43 17.67 -5.08
N VAL A 128 8.10 16.47 -5.56
CA VAL A 128 8.30 16.02 -6.95
C VAL A 128 6.95 15.86 -7.67
N ASP A 129 6.70 16.60 -8.74
CA ASP A 129 5.50 16.43 -9.59
C ASP A 129 5.82 15.57 -10.81
N LEU A 130 5.71 14.25 -10.63
CA LEU A 130 5.89 13.25 -11.69
C LEU A 130 4.64 12.40 -11.87
N ARG A 131 4.49 11.80 -13.05
CA ARG A 131 3.47 10.79 -13.35
C ARG A 131 4.15 9.43 -13.51
N PRO A 132 4.23 8.62 -12.44
CA PRO A 132 4.96 7.36 -12.47
C PRO A 132 4.22 6.31 -13.31
N GLY A 133 5.00 5.48 -14.02
CA GLY A 133 4.53 4.24 -14.64
C GLY A 133 4.45 3.11 -13.61
N LEU A 134 3.72 2.05 -13.91
CA LEU A 134 3.67 0.85 -13.05
C LEU A 134 5.02 0.12 -13.01
N GLY A 135 5.25 -0.71 -11.99
CA GLY A 135 6.46 -1.51 -11.81
C GLY A 135 7.48 -0.88 -10.86
N VAL A 136 8.74 -1.30 -10.96
CA VAL A 136 9.86 -0.74 -10.19
C VAL A 136 10.05 0.74 -10.53
N GLN A 137 10.38 1.55 -9.53
CA GLN A 137 10.59 2.99 -9.69
C GLN A 137 12.07 3.35 -9.50
N ASP A 138 12.56 4.32 -10.26
CA ASP A 138 13.94 4.83 -10.16
C ASP A 138 14.22 5.62 -8.88
N ARG A 139 13.20 5.88 -8.07
CA ARG A 139 13.27 6.70 -6.86
C ARG A 139 13.00 5.83 -5.64
N PRO A 140 14.04 5.42 -4.89
CA PRO A 140 13.84 4.74 -3.62
C PRO A 140 13.33 5.70 -2.54
N ILE A 141 12.82 5.14 -1.44
CA ILE A 141 12.50 5.89 -0.21
C ILE A 141 13.49 5.42 0.85
N GLY A 142 14.48 6.25 1.19
CA GLY A 142 15.67 5.77 1.90
C GLY A 142 16.35 4.64 1.12
N GLU A 143 16.54 3.49 1.77
CA GLU A 143 17.08 2.27 1.16
C GLU A 143 16.00 1.36 0.54
N SER A 144 14.72 1.73 0.65
CA SER A 144 13.62 0.90 0.17
C SER A 144 13.40 1.06 -1.34
N THR A 145 13.39 -0.06 -2.06
CA THR A 145 12.95 -0.11 -3.46
C THR A 145 11.45 0.17 -3.54
N VAL A 146 11.02 1.02 -4.47
CA VAL A 146 9.61 1.34 -4.66
C VAL A 146 9.03 0.58 -5.84
N PHE A 147 7.87 -0.03 -5.65
CA PHE A 147 7.10 -0.71 -6.69
C PHE A 147 5.68 -0.13 -6.77
N LEU A 148 5.17 0.08 -7.98
CA LEU A 148 3.83 0.63 -8.22
C LEU A 148 2.94 -0.39 -8.90
N VAL A 149 1.84 -0.77 -8.25
CA VAL A 149 0.81 -1.65 -8.83
C VAL A 149 -0.48 -0.88 -9.13
N PRO A 150 -1.38 -1.41 -9.98
CA PRO A 150 -2.72 -0.87 -10.09
C PRO A 150 -3.48 -0.92 -8.76
N ASN A 151 -4.41 0.02 -8.56
CA ASN A 151 -5.27 -0.02 -7.38
C ASN A 151 -6.28 -1.18 -7.48
N PRO A 152 -6.40 -2.06 -6.46
CA PRO A 152 -7.29 -3.24 -6.51
C PRO A 152 -8.77 -2.92 -6.26
N SER A 153 -9.10 -1.67 -5.90
CA SER A 153 -10.48 -1.20 -5.71
C SER A 153 -11.37 -1.56 -6.90
N PRO A 154 -12.64 -1.96 -6.69
CA PRO A 154 -13.58 -2.22 -7.77
C PRO A 154 -13.88 -0.97 -8.61
N ALA A 155 -13.64 0.24 -8.09
CA ALA A 155 -13.78 1.48 -8.85
C ALA A 155 -12.76 1.59 -9.99
N ASN A 156 -11.65 0.85 -9.92
CA ASN A 156 -10.65 0.78 -10.98
C ASN A 156 -10.99 -0.36 -11.96
N ALA A 157 -11.95 -0.11 -12.85
CA ALA A 157 -12.41 -1.09 -13.83
C ALA A 157 -11.44 -1.31 -15.02
N VAL A 158 -10.35 -0.52 -15.12
CA VAL A 158 -9.37 -0.61 -16.20
C VAL A 158 -8.58 -1.93 -16.16
N TYR A 159 -8.31 -2.44 -14.96
CA TYR A 159 -7.50 -3.64 -14.77
C TYR A 159 -8.38 -4.81 -14.38
N SER A 160 -8.24 -5.93 -15.08
CA SER A 160 -8.90 -7.19 -14.77
C SER A 160 -8.27 -7.86 -13.53
N MET A 161 -8.90 -8.92 -13.02
CA MET A 161 -8.29 -9.74 -11.96
C MET A 161 -6.94 -10.31 -12.40
N ASN A 162 -6.84 -10.80 -13.64
CA ASN A 162 -5.60 -11.39 -14.16
C ASN A 162 -4.48 -10.35 -14.26
N ASP A 163 -4.81 -9.09 -14.62
CA ASP A 163 -3.82 -8.01 -14.63
C ASP A 163 -3.28 -7.75 -13.22
N LEU A 164 -4.16 -7.70 -12.21
CA LEU A 164 -3.75 -7.52 -10.81
C LEU A 164 -2.84 -8.66 -10.35
N VAL A 165 -3.22 -9.91 -10.62
CA VAL A 165 -2.40 -11.10 -10.31
C VAL A 165 -1.03 -11.01 -10.99
N GLY A 166 -0.99 -10.60 -12.26
CA GLY A 166 0.27 -10.41 -13.00
C GLY A 166 1.19 -9.38 -12.33
N TRP A 167 0.67 -8.25 -11.88
CA TRP A 167 1.47 -7.24 -11.18
C TRP A 167 1.97 -7.70 -9.80
N TYR A 168 1.16 -8.44 -9.03
CA TYR A 168 1.63 -9.03 -7.78
C TYR A 168 2.64 -10.16 -8.02
N TYR A 169 2.54 -10.90 -9.13
CA TYR A 169 3.56 -11.89 -9.48
C TYR A 169 4.91 -11.22 -9.77
N GLN A 170 4.92 -10.10 -10.51
CA GLN A 170 6.14 -9.32 -10.73
C GLN A 170 6.73 -8.77 -9.42
N LEU A 171 5.86 -8.32 -8.50
CA LEU A 171 6.29 -7.93 -7.15
C LEU A 171 6.94 -9.10 -6.39
N ARG A 172 6.37 -10.31 -6.48
CA ARG A 172 6.92 -11.52 -5.84
C ARG A 172 8.32 -11.84 -6.37
N VAL A 173 8.51 -11.77 -7.68
CA VAL A 173 9.83 -11.97 -8.33
C VAL A 173 10.86 -10.97 -7.78
N LEU A 174 10.49 -9.68 -7.67
CA LEU A 174 11.37 -8.67 -7.08
C LEU A 174 11.76 -8.99 -5.63
N LEU A 175 10.83 -9.49 -4.82
CA LEU A 175 11.12 -9.88 -3.43
C LEU A 175 12.10 -11.06 -3.34
N GLU A 176 11.99 -12.03 -4.26
CA GLU A 176 12.92 -13.17 -4.36
C GLU A 176 14.34 -12.73 -4.75
N GLU A 177 14.45 -11.80 -5.71
CA GLU A 177 15.73 -11.21 -6.13
C GLU A 177 16.39 -10.44 -4.98
N THR A 178 15.62 -9.59 -4.28
CA THR A 178 16.12 -8.77 -3.16
C THR A 178 16.50 -9.62 -1.93
N THR A 179 16.02 -10.85 -1.85
CA THR A 179 16.37 -11.79 -0.77
C THR A 179 17.66 -12.56 -1.08
N THR A 180 17.96 -12.78 -2.35
CA THR A 180 19.09 -13.61 -2.82
C THR A 180 20.42 -12.85 -2.83
N GLU A 181 20.43 -11.52 -2.78
CA GLU A 181 21.65 -10.68 -2.70
C GLU A 181 22.35 -10.71 -1.31
N ARG A 182 22.19 -11.78 -0.53
CA ARG A 182 22.92 -12.04 0.73
C ARG A 182 23.89 -13.21 0.59
#